data_AF-A0A226MKZ9-F1
#
_entry.id   AF-A0A226MKZ9-F1
#
_cell.length_a   1.000
_cell.length_b   1.000
_cell.length_c   1.000
_cell.angle_alpha   90.00
_cell.angle_beta   90.00
_cell.angle_gamma   90.00
#
_symmetry.space_group_name_H-M   'P 1'
#
loop_
_entity.id
_entity.type
_entity.pdbx_description
1 polymer ?
#
loop_
_entity_poly.entity_id
_entity_poly.type
_entity_poly.pdbx_seq_one_letter_code
_entity_poly.pdbx_strand_id
1 'polypeptide(L)'
;MSRQYERMHKELTDKLEHLEQEKHELRRRFENKEGEWEGRVSELESDVKQLQDELERQQVHLREADREKTRAVQELSEQNQRLLDQLSRASEVERQLSLQVHTLREDFREKNSSSSQHIVRLESLQAEIKMLTDRKRELEHRLSAMMEENDLLQGTVEELQDRVLILERQSHDKDLQLELQEVRLSYRQLQGKVEELSEERSLQNFNTTSTSLLSEIEQSMEAEELEQEREQLRLQLWEAYCQVRYLCSHLRGNDSADSAVSTDSSMDESSETSSAKDVPAGSLRAALSELKRLIQNVLDGADSTVTLLSVEMTTLKEERDRLRGAAEDKEMSDRLLQAIRDRDEAIAK
;
A
#
# COMPACT_ATOMS: atom_id res chain seq x y z
N MET A 1 -156.75 95.37 63.29
CA MET A 1 -155.88 95.37 62.10
C MET A 1 -154.42 95.69 62.44
N SER A 2 -154.07 96.90 62.94
CA SER A 2 -152.66 97.31 63.20
C SER A 2 -151.84 96.37 64.12
N ARG A 3 -152.37 95.89 65.26
CA ARG A 3 -151.64 94.96 66.16
C ARG A 3 -151.35 93.56 65.59
N GLN A 4 -152.07 93.12 64.56
CA GLN A 4 -151.79 91.85 63.89
C GLN A 4 -150.65 92.02 62.88
N TYR A 5 -150.64 93.14 62.15
CA TYR A 5 -149.52 93.49 61.27
C TYR A 5 -148.22 93.67 62.05
N GLU A 6 -148.25 94.29 63.23
CA GLU A 6 -147.06 94.41 64.09
C GLU A 6 -146.53 93.05 64.57
N ARG A 7 -147.42 92.09 64.90
CA ARG A 7 -147.00 90.72 65.25
C ARG A 7 -146.40 89.98 64.06
N MET A 8 -147.03 90.08 62.88
CA MET A 8 -146.48 89.53 61.65
C MET A 8 -145.13 90.15 61.28
N HIS A 9 -144.97 91.47 61.47
CA HIS A 9 -143.68 92.14 61.25
C HIS A 9 -142.60 91.63 62.19
N LYS A 10 -142.90 91.41 63.48
CA LYS A 10 -141.96 90.82 64.44
C LYS A 10 -141.56 89.40 64.06
N GLU A 11 -142.53 88.55 63.71
CA GLU A 11 -142.21 87.18 63.28
C GLU A 11 -141.38 87.15 61.99
N LEU A 12 -141.57 88.12 61.09
CA LEU A 12 -140.74 88.27 59.89
C LEU A 12 -139.32 88.74 60.24
N THR A 13 -139.17 89.69 61.17
CA THR A 13 -137.84 90.14 61.61
C THR A 13 -137.09 89.03 62.34
N ASP A 14 -137.74 88.27 63.23
CA ASP A 14 -137.12 87.16 63.96
C ASP A 14 -136.65 86.06 63.00
N LYS A 15 -137.45 85.75 61.97
CA LYS A 15 -137.05 84.82 60.90
C LYS A 15 -135.90 85.35 60.06
N LEU A 16 -135.87 86.65 59.77
CA LEU A 16 -134.76 87.28 59.06
C LEU A 16 -133.48 87.21 59.90
N GLU A 17 -133.54 87.52 61.19
CA GLU A 17 -132.40 87.41 62.12
C GLU A 17 -131.89 85.97 62.21
N HIS A 18 -132.79 84.97 62.29
CA HIS A 18 -132.40 83.57 62.32
C HIS A 18 -131.70 83.15 61.01
N LEU A 19 -132.24 83.54 59.85
CA LEU A 19 -131.61 83.26 58.55
C LEU A 19 -130.25 83.96 58.42
N GLU A 20 -130.10 85.18 58.94
CA GLU A 20 -128.81 85.88 58.97
C GLU A 20 -127.80 85.15 59.87
N GLN A 21 -128.21 84.69 61.06
CA GLN A 21 -127.38 83.88 61.96
C GLN A 21 -126.94 82.58 61.29
N GLU A 22 -127.87 81.81 60.72
CA GLU A 22 -127.58 80.56 60.01
C GLU A 22 -126.63 80.81 58.83
N LYS A 23 -126.83 81.90 58.08
CA LYS A 23 -125.94 82.29 56.98
C LYS A 23 -124.52 82.57 57.48
N HIS A 24 -124.37 83.31 58.58
CA HIS A 24 -123.06 83.58 59.18
C HIS A 24 -122.42 82.33 59.79
N GLU A 25 -123.19 81.44 60.40
CA GLU A 25 -122.70 80.15 60.88
C GLU A 25 -122.25 79.24 59.74
N LEU A 26 -123.05 79.12 58.67
CA LEU A 26 -122.69 78.33 57.51
C LEU A 26 -121.42 78.85 56.85
N ARG A 27 -121.28 80.17 56.66
CA ARG A 27 -120.05 80.79 56.16
C ARG A 27 -118.83 80.39 57.00
N ARG A 28 -118.90 80.56 58.33
CA ARG A 28 -117.81 80.15 59.23
C ARG A 28 -117.51 78.64 59.16
N ARG A 29 -118.54 77.79 59.05
CA ARG A 29 -118.35 76.34 58.88
C ARG A 29 -117.69 75.99 57.54
N PHE A 30 -118.02 76.70 56.46
CA PHE A 30 -117.38 76.53 55.17
C PHE A 30 -115.93 77.03 55.20
N GLU A 31 -115.67 78.22 55.75
CA GLU A 31 -114.31 78.76 55.93
C GLU A 31 -113.43 77.81 56.77
N ASN A 32 -113.96 77.24 57.86
CA ASN A 32 -113.22 76.25 58.66
C ASN A 32 -112.90 74.98 57.85
N LYS A 33 -113.86 74.47 57.09
CA LYS A 33 -113.64 73.29 56.23
C LYS A 33 -112.64 73.59 55.12
N GLU A 34 -112.72 74.77 54.50
CA GLU A 34 -111.76 75.25 53.51
C GLU A 34 -110.35 75.27 54.12
N GLY A 35 -110.18 75.85 55.31
CA GLY A 35 -108.89 75.84 56.02
C GLY A 35 -108.37 74.43 56.34
N GLU A 36 -109.23 73.49 56.73
CA GLU A 36 -108.82 72.09 56.90
C GLU A 36 -108.38 71.44 55.58
N TRP A 37 -109.07 71.74 54.47
CA TRP A 37 -108.68 71.26 53.14
C TRP A 37 -107.38 71.88 52.66
N GLU A 38 -107.18 73.18 52.88
CA GLU A 38 -105.90 73.86 52.63
C GLU A 38 -104.77 73.23 53.42
N GLY A 39 -105.01 72.88 54.69
CA GLY A 39 -104.07 72.13 55.54
C GLY A 39 -103.70 70.78 54.92
N ARG A 40 -104.69 69.94 54.58
CA ARG A 40 -104.45 68.63 53.95
C ARG A 40 -103.74 68.75 52.59
N VAL A 41 -104.08 69.76 51.80
CA VAL A 41 -103.40 70.03 50.52
C VAL A 41 -101.94 70.41 50.78
N SER A 42 -101.66 71.27 51.76
CA SER A 42 -100.29 71.67 52.08
C SER A 42 -99.43 70.51 52.61
N GLU A 43 -100.01 69.58 53.37
CA GLU A 43 -99.35 68.35 53.82
C GLU A 43 -98.99 67.47 52.61
N LEU A 44 -99.96 67.20 51.72
CA LEU A 44 -99.72 66.40 50.52
C LEU A 44 -98.72 67.08 49.56
N GLU A 45 -98.75 68.40 49.41
CA GLU A 45 -97.76 69.13 48.62
C GLU A 45 -96.35 69.01 49.21
N SER A 46 -96.23 69.00 50.54
CA SER A 46 -94.96 68.73 51.23
C SER A 46 -94.51 67.30 50.99
N ASP A 47 -95.39 66.31 51.16
CA ASP A 47 -95.07 64.90 50.96
C ASP A 47 -94.64 64.62 49.51
N VAL A 48 -95.32 65.20 48.52
CA VAL A 48 -94.93 65.09 47.10
C VAL A 48 -93.53 65.66 46.87
N LYS A 49 -93.21 66.82 47.44
CA LYS A 49 -91.86 67.42 47.34
C LYS A 49 -90.81 66.52 48.01
N GLN A 50 -91.09 65.99 49.19
CA GLN A 50 -90.18 65.09 49.90
C GLN A 50 -89.92 63.81 49.11
N LEU A 51 -90.96 63.17 48.58
CA LEU A 51 -90.85 61.97 47.75
C LEU A 51 -90.09 62.23 46.44
N GLN A 52 -90.29 63.41 45.83
CA GLN A 52 -89.53 63.82 44.65
C GLN A 52 -88.05 63.97 44.97
N ASP A 53 -87.70 64.68 46.05
CA ASP A 53 -86.32 64.85 46.48
C ASP A 53 -85.66 63.52 46.85
N GLU A 54 -86.35 62.63 47.56
CA GLU A 54 -85.86 61.30 47.92
C GLU A 54 -85.62 60.43 46.69
N LEU A 55 -86.54 60.47 45.72
CA LEU A 55 -86.39 59.77 44.45
C LEU A 55 -85.16 60.29 43.69
N GLU A 56 -84.96 61.59 43.61
CA GLU A 56 -83.78 62.18 42.97
C GLU A 56 -82.48 61.77 43.66
N ARG A 57 -82.42 61.83 44.99
CA ARG A 57 -81.26 61.38 45.78
C ARG A 57 -80.95 59.90 45.53
N GLN A 58 -81.96 59.04 45.58
CA GLN A 58 -81.78 57.60 45.30
C GLN A 58 -81.30 57.35 43.87
N GLN A 59 -81.84 58.06 42.88
CA GLN A 59 -81.37 57.92 41.51
C GLN A 59 -79.92 58.37 41.33
N VAL A 60 -79.48 59.44 42.00
CA VAL A 60 -78.08 59.87 41.98
C VAL A 60 -77.18 58.81 42.62
N HIS A 61 -77.55 58.29 43.79
CA HIS A 61 -76.79 57.24 44.46
C HIS A 61 -76.68 55.96 43.64
N LEU A 62 -77.75 55.54 42.96
CA LEU A 62 -77.71 54.38 42.07
C LEU A 62 -76.74 54.61 40.90
N ARG A 63 -76.78 55.80 40.28
CA ARG A 63 -75.85 56.14 39.19
C ARG A 63 -74.41 56.18 39.67
N GLU A 64 -74.14 56.65 40.88
CA GLU A 64 -72.80 56.64 41.48
C GLU A 64 -72.33 55.22 41.78
N ALA A 65 -73.17 54.39 42.39
CA ALA A 65 -72.85 52.99 42.65
C ALA A 65 -72.57 52.21 41.36
N ASP A 66 -73.30 52.48 40.28
CA ASP A 66 -73.03 51.84 38.99
C ASP A 66 -71.72 52.33 38.35
N ARG A 67 -71.36 53.61 38.53
CA ARG A 67 -70.03 54.12 38.15
C ARG A 67 -68.91 53.46 38.95
N GLU A 68 -69.10 53.23 40.25
CA GLU A 68 -68.11 52.53 41.07
C GLU A 68 -67.99 51.06 40.70
N LYS A 69 -69.12 50.36 40.47
CA LYS A 69 -69.11 48.97 39.98
C LYS A 69 -68.38 48.85 38.65
N THR A 70 -68.65 49.75 37.70
CA THR A 70 -67.99 49.74 36.39
C THR A 70 -66.48 50.00 36.49
N ARG A 71 -66.05 50.93 37.36
CA ARG A 71 -64.61 51.13 37.66
C ARG A 71 -63.97 49.87 38.25
N ALA A 72 -64.59 49.25 39.25
CA ALA A 72 -64.09 48.03 39.87
C ALA A 72 -63.97 46.87 38.86
N VAL A 73 -64.98 46.70 37.99
CA VAL A 73 -64.93 45.70 36.91
C VAL A 73 -63.81 45.99 35.91
N GLN A 74 -63.59 47.25 35.54
CA GLN A 74 -62.47 47.64 34.67
C GLN A 74 -61.12 47.30 35.31
N GLU A 75 -60.89 47.71 36.56
CA GLU A 75 -59.66 47.40 37.29
C GLU A 75 -59.39 45.89 37.39
N LEU A 76 -60.41 45.10 37.75
CA LEU A 76 -60.30 43.64 37.79
C LEU A 76 -60.03 43.04 36.41
N SER A 77 -60.65 43.56 35.36
CA SER A 77 -60.42 43.10 33.98
C SER A 77 -59.00 43.40 33.50
N GLU A 78 -58.46 44.59 33.82
CA GLU A 78 -57.09 44.96 33.50
C GLU A 78 -56.08 44.11 34.28
N GLN A 79 -56.34 43.86 35.56
CA GLN A 79 -55.50 42.97 36.38
C GLN A 79 -55.48 41.55 35.82
N ASN A 80 -56.65 41.01 35.46
CA ASN A 80 -56.74 39.69 34.84
C ASN A 80 -56.00 39.65 33.49
N GLN A 81 -56.13 40.68 32.65
CA GLN A 81 -55.39 40.75 31.39
C GLN A 81 -53.87 40.78 31.62
N ARG A 82 -53.38 41.58 32.59
CA ARG A 82 -51.95 41.62 32.95
C ARG A 82 -51.45 40.26 33.44
N LEU A 83 -52.23 39.54 34.25
CA LEU A 83 -51.88 38.21 34.72
C LEU A 83 -51.86 37.18 33.59
N LEU A 84 -52.81 37.24 32.65
CA LEU A 84 -52.81 36.39 31.45
C LEU A 84 -51.58 36.67 30.57
N ASP A 85 -51.21 37.95 30.38
CA ASP A 85 -50.01 38.32 29.63
C ASP A 85 -48.74 37.83 30.33
N GLN A 86 -48.68 37.87 31.66
CA GLN A 86 -47.55 37.31 32.42
C GLN A 86 -47.47 35.79 32.30
N LEU A 87 -48.61 35.09 32.40
CA LEU A 87 -48.67 33.64 32.27
C LEU A 87 -48.27 33.18 30.86
N SER A 88 -48.76 33.87 29.82
CA SER A 88 -48.39 33.56 28.44
C SER A 88 -46.90 33.76 28.20
N ARG A 89 -46.29 34.86 28.69
CA ARG A 89 -44.83 35.08 28.62
C ARG A 89 -44.06 33.99 29.37
N ALA A 90 -44.49 33.61 30.57
CA ALA A 90 -43.88 32.55 31.33
C ALA A 90 -43.93 31.20 30.59
N SER A 91 -45.09 30.87 30.00
CA SER A 91 -45.27 29.65 29.20
C SER A 91 -44.38 29.61 27.95
N GLU A 92 -44.17 30.77 27.30
CA GLU A 92 -43.31 30.88 26.14
C GLU A 92 -41.83 30.70 26.52
N VAL A 93 -41.40 31.27 27.64
CA VAL A 93 -40.05 31.04 28.19
C VAL A 93 -39.85 29.58 28.58
N GLU A 94 -40.83 28.95 29.22
CA GLU A 94 -40.79 27.53 29.58
C GLU A 94 -40.68 26.64 28.33
N ARG A 95 -41.43 26.96 27.27
CA ARG A 95 -41.35 26.30 25.97
C ARG A 95 -39.95 26.44 25.36
N GLN A 96 -39.36 27.64 25.39
CA GLN A 96 -38.01 27.89 24.88
C GLN A 96 -36.95 27.11 25.67
N LEU A 97 -37.02 27.12 27.01
CA LEU A 97 -36.12 26.35 27.86
C LEU A 97 -36.27 24.84 27.63
N SER A 98 -37.50 24.35 27.43
CA SER A 98 -37.75 22.95 27.11
C SER A 98 -37.12 22.54 25.79
N LEU A 99 -37.18 23.40 24.76
CA LEU A 99 -36.47 23.18 23.49
C LEU A 99 -34.95 23.16 23.68
N GLN A 100 -34.38 24.10 24.43
CA GLN A 100 -32.94 24.12 24.72
C GLN A 100 -32.48 22.87 25.49
N VAL A 101 -33.26 22.40 26.45
CA VAL A 101 -32.98 21.14 27.15
C VAL A 101 -33.05 19.96 26.18
N HIS A 102 -34.00 19.97 25.25
CA HIS A 102 -34.12 18.91 24.25
C HIS A 102 -32.89 18.87 23.33
N THR A 103 -32.45 20.02 22.81
CA THR A 103 -31.25 20.11 21.96
C THR A 103 -29.99 19.68 22.72
N LEU A 104 -29.80 20.15 23.96
CA LEU A 104 -28.66 19.73 24.78
C LEU A 104 -28.66 18.22 25.07
N ARG A 105 -29.84 17.61 25.25
CA ARG A 105 -29.96 16.14 25.39
C ARG A 105 -29.63 15.40 24.10
N GLU A 106 -29.91 15.98 22.94
CA GLU A 106 -29.51 15.41 21.65
C GLU A 106 -28.00 15.52 21.46
N ASP A 107 -27.40 16.69 21.70
CA ASP A 107 -25.96 16.89 21.66
C ASP A 107 -25.22 15.91 22.59
N PHE A 108 -25.74 15.70 23.80
CA PHE A 108 -25.15 14.73 24.73
C PHE A 108 -25.30 13.29 24.25
N ARG A 109 -26.44 12.95 23.63
CA ARG A 109 -26.65 11.62 23.03
C ARG A 109 -25.68 11.38 21.86
N GLU A 110 -25.46 12.36 21.00
CA GLU A 110 -24.49 12.29 19.90
C GLU A 110 -23.04 12.21 20.38
N LYS A 111 -22.67 12.98 21.40
CA LYS A 111 -21.35 12.88 22.04
C LYS A 111 -21.14 11.52 22.69
N ASN A 112 -22.15 10.96 23.32
CA ASN A 112 -22.06 9.62 23.91
C ASN A 112 -21.98 8.53 22.84
N SER A 113 -22.75 8.64 21.75
CA SER A 113 -22.69 7.67 20.66
C SER A 113 -21.34 7.69 19.96
N SER A 114 -20.80 8.88 19.66
CA SER A 114 -19.45 9.05 19.10
C SER A 114 -18.37 8.56 20.07
N SER A 115 -18.45 8.89 21.36
CA SER A 115 -17.54 8.38 22.38
C SER A 115 -17.58 6.85 22.46
N SER A 116 -18.76 6.24 22.47
CA SER A 116 -18.93 4.79 22.44
C SER A 116 -18.30 4.18 21.17
N GLN A 117 -18.46 4.80 20.00
CA GLN A 117 -17.79 4.36 18.77
C GLN A 117 -16.26 4.46 18.88
N HIS A 118 -15.73 5.53 19.47
CA HIS A 118 -14.29 5.68 19.71
C HIS A 118 -13.76 4.62 20.68
N ILE A 119 -14.51 4.28 21.73
CA ILE A 119 -14.17 3.20 22.67
C ILE A 119 -14.05 1.87 21.93
N VAL A 120 -15.05 1.50 21.12
CA VAL A 120 -15.01 0.24 20.34
C VAL A 120 -13.84 0.23 19.36
N ARG A 121 -13.53 1.35 18.71
CA ARG A 121 -12.34 1.46 17.83
C ARG A 121 -11.03 1.28 18.61
N LEU A 122 -10.92 1.87 19.80
CA LEU A 122 -9.76 1.70 20.67
C LEU A 122 -9.60 0.25 21.12
N GLU A 123 -10.68 -0.41 21.53
CA GLU A 123 -10.67 -1.83 21.90
C GLU A 123 -10.20 -2.71 20.74
N SER A 124 -10.67 -2.44 19.51
CA SER A 124 -10.22 -3.16 18.32
C SER A 124 -8.73 -2.96 18.04
N LEU A 125 -8.22 -1.73 18.11
CA LEU A 125 -6.80 -1.44 17.91
C LEU A 125 -5.94 -2.05 19.02
N GLN A 126 -6.41 -2.02 20.27
CA GLN A 126 -5.72 -2.69 21.38
C GLN A 126 -5.63 -4.21 21.16
N ALA A 127 -6.70 -4.84 20.65
CA ALA A 127 -6.69 -6.26 20.31
C ALA A 127 -5.69 -6.57 19.17
N GLU A 128 -5.63 -5.72 18.13
CA GLU A 128 -4.68 -5.85 17.03
C GLU A 128 -3.23 -5.70 17.52
N ILE A 129 -2.94 -4.70 18.34
CA ILE A 129 -1.62 -4.51 18.96
C ILE A 129 -1.25 -5.75 19.77
N LYS A 130 -2.18 -6.28 20.58
CA LYS A 130 -1.93 -7.49 21.37
C LYS A 130 -1.55 -8.67 20.47
N MET A 131 -2.33 -8.92 19.42
CA MET A 131 -2.05 -9.98 18.43
C MET A 131 -0.67 -9.80 17.77
N LEU A 132 -0.32 -8.58 17.37
CA LEU A 132 0.99 -8.29 16.78
C LEU A 132 2.13 -8.48 17.79
N THR A 133 1.93 -8.09 19.06
CA THR A 133 2.93 -8.32 20.11
C THR A 133 3.12 -9.80 20.40
N ASP A 134 2.05 -10.59 20.42
CA ASP A 134 2.14 -12.04 20.61
C ASP A 134 2.83 -12.70 19.41
N ARG A 135 2.54 -12.25 18.18
CA ARG A 135 3.24 -12.71 16.98
C ARG A 135 4.72 -12.35 16.99
N LYS A 136 5.07 -11.14 17.46
CA LYS A 136 6.46 -10.72 17.62
C LYS A 136 7.19 -11.62 18.63
N ARG A 137 6.62 -11.88 19.80
CA ARG A 137 7.19 -12.78 20.81
C ARG A 137 7.43 -14.19 20.26
N GLU A 138 6.46 -14.73 19.51
CA GLU A 138 6.61 -16.03 18.85
C GLU A 138 7.79 -16.05 17.86
N LEU A 139 7.98 -14.99 17.07
CA LEU A 139 9.12 -14.87 16.16
C LEU A 139 10.46 -14.73 16.90
N GLU A 140 10.49 -13.97 17.99
CA GLU A 140 11.68 -13.83 18.85
C GLU A 140 12.06 -15.17 19.50
N HIS A 141 11.07 -15.95 19.97
CA HIS A 141 11.29 -17.30 20.48
C HIS A 141 11.84 -18.25 19.40
N ARG A 142 11.28 -18.23 18.18
CA ARG A 142 11.79 -19.04 17.06
C ARG A 142 13.22 -18.66 16.68
N LEU A 143 13.52 -17.37 16.65
CA LEU A 143 14.88 -16.89 16.36
C LEU A 143 15.87 -17.38 17.42
N SER A 144 15.49 -17.30 18.70
CA SER A 144 16.33 -17.76 19.81
C SER A 144 16.60 -19.27 19.71
N ALA A 145 15.58 -20.08 19.41
CA ALA A 145 15.75 -21.52 19.21
C ALA A 145 16.67 -21.85 18.02
N MET A 146 16.52 -21.15 16.88
CA MET A 146 17.42 -21.31 15.73
C MET A 146 18.86 -20.88 16.05
N MET A 147 19.05 -19.87 16.90
CA MET A 147 20.38 -19.48 17.38
C MET A 147 21.00 -20.57 18.26
N GLU A 148 20.24 -21.13 19.20
CA GLU A 148 20.68 -22.26 20.03
C GLU A 148 21.06 -23.48 19.18
N GLU A 149 20.27 -23.82 18.15
CA GLU A 149 20.61 -24.87 17.18
C GLU A 149 21.87 -24.54 16.39
N ASN A 150 22.08 -23.28 16.00
CA ASN A 150 23.29 -22.84 15.30
C ASN A 150 24.53 -22.98 16.18
N ASP A 151 24.44 -22.56 17.44
CA ASP A 151 25.52 -22.70 18.43
C ASP A 151 25.89 -24.18 18.65
N LEU A 152 24.88 -25.06 18.74
CA LEU A 152 25.10 -26.51 18.81
C LEU A 152 25.80 -27.04 17.56
N LEU A 153 25.33 -26.65 16.36
CA LEU A 153 25.96 -27.04 15.10
C LEU A 153 27.40 -26.53 15.00
N GLN A 154 27.65 -25.28 15.42
CA GLN A 154 28.99 -24.72 15.48
C GLN A 154 29.90 -25.55 16.41
N GLY A 155 29.41 -25.93 17.59
CA GLY A 155 30.12 -26.85 18.49
C GLY A 155 30.44 -28.20 17.82
N THR A 156 29.50 -28.79 17.07
CA THR A 156 29.78 -30.03 16.32
C THR A 156 30.80 -29.84 15.19
N VAL A 157 30.81 -28.68 14.54
CA VAL A 157 31.81 -28.35 13.51
C VAL A 157 33.19 -28.22 14.14
N GLU A 158 33.31 -27.55 15.29
CA GLU A 158 34.57 -27.43 16.05
C GLU A 158 35.09 -28.82 16.47
N GLU A 159 34.24 -29.71 16.98
CA GLU A 159 34.63 -31.09 17.31
C GLU A 159 35.09 -31.89 16.07
N LEU A 160 34.45 -31.70 14.92
CA LEU A 160 34.85 -32.34 13.67
C LEU A 160 36.18 -31.76 13.15
N GLN A 161 36.41 -30.46 13.29
CA GLN A 161 37.68 -29.82 12.95
C GLN A 161 38.83 -30.39 13.82
N ASP A 162 38.63 -30.53 15.12
CA ASP A 162 39.60 -31.16 16.03
C ASP A 162 39.92 -32.61 15.62
N ARG A 163 38.89 -33.38 15.24
CA ARG A 163 39.07 -34.74 14.72
C ARG A 163 39.87 -34.78 13.42
N VAL A 164 39.60 -33.86 12.49
CA VAL A 164 40.36 -33.74 11.24
C VAL A 164 41.82 -33.42 11.56
N LEU A 165 42.10 -32.46 12.43
CA LEU A 165 43.46 -32.10 12.85
C LEU A 165 44.23 -33.32 13.42
N ILE A 166 43.56 -34.13 14.26
CA ILE A 166 44.16 -35.35 14.81
C ILE A 166 44.45 -36.37 13.70
N LEU A 167 43.52 -36.57 12.77
CA LEU A 167 43.69 -37.51 11.64
C LEU A 167 44.79 -37.04 10.67
N GLU A 168 44.88 -35.76 10.38
CA GLU A 168 45.95 -35.16 9.57
C GLU A 168 47.31 -35.39 10.23
N ARG A 169 47.42 -35.17 11.54
CA ARG A 169 48.65 -35.47 12.30
C ARG A 169 49.01 -36.96 12.25
N GLN A 170 48.03 -37.84 12.42
CA GLN A 170 48.25 -39.29 12.30
C GLN A 170 48.65 -39.72 10.89
N SER A 171 48.10 -39.08 9.85
CA SER A 171 48.51 -39.33 8.46
C SER A 171 49.95 -38.91 8.26
N HIS A 172 50.30 -37.69 8.68
CA HIS A 172 51.65 -37.18 8.58
C HIS A 172 52.67 -38.05 9.33
N ASP A 173 52.34 -38.50 10.54
CA ASP A 173 53.17 -39.43 11.31
C ASP A 173 53.35 -40.78 10.58
N LYS A 174 52.31 -41.30 9.91
CA LYS A 174 52.42 -42.52 9.09
C LYS A 174 53.23 -42.31 7.82
N ASP A 175 53.09 -41.17 7.16
CA ASP A 175 53.88 -40.81 5.98
C ASP A 175 55.36 -40.73 6.36
N LEU A 176 55.70 -40.08 7.48
CA LEU A 176 57.06 -40.07 8.05
C LEU A 176 57.57 -41.48 8.39
N GLN A 177 56.72 -42.38 8.88
CA GLN A 177 57.09 -43.78 9.13
C GLN A 177 57.39 -44.54 7.84
N LEU A 178 56.60 -44.32 6.78
CA LEU A 178 56.83 -44.91 5.46
C LEU A 178 58.14 -44.38 4.86
N GLU A 179 58.38 -43.07 4.89
CA GLU A 179 59.65 -42.47 4.46
C GLU A 179 60.84 -43.05 5.22
N LEU A 180 60.73 -43.20 6.54
CA LEU A 180 61.79 -43.84 7.35
C LEU A 180 62.01 -45.30 6.95
N GLN A 181 60.95 -46.05 6.64
CA GLN A 181 61.04 -47.42 6.16
C GLN A 181 61.71 -47.48 4.78
N GLU A 182 61.36 -46.57 3.86
CA GLU A 182 62.00 -46.44 2.55
C GLU A 182 63.49 -46.11 2.68
N VAL A 183 63.86 -45.17 3.57
CA VAL A 183 65.27 -44.85 3.87
C VAL A 183 66.00 -46.05 4.48
N ARG A 184 65.36 -46.82 5.34
CA ARG A 184 65.95 -48.06 5.89
C ARG A 184 66.14 -49.13 4.82
N LEU A 185 65.18 -49.29 3.90
CA LEU A 185 65.28 -50.23 2.79
C LEU A 185 66.37 -49.80 1.81
N SER A 186 66.43 -48.52 1.44
CA SER A 186 67.47 -47.98 0.57
C SER A 186 68.85 -48.06 1.24
N TYR A 187 68.97 -47.79 2.54
CA TYR A 187 70.21 -48.01 3.30
C TYR A 187 70.64 -49.47 3.27
N ARG A 188 69.73 -50.44 3.47
CA ARG A 188 70.04 -51.87 3.34
C ARG A 188 70.47 -52.25 1.92
N GLN A 189 69.81 -51.71 0.91
CA GLN A 189 70.19 -51.94 -0.50
C GLN A 189 71.59 -51.37 -0.80
N LEU A 190 71.88 -50.16 -0.32
CA LEU A 190 73.22 -49.55 -0.41
C LEU A 190 74.26 -50.34 0.36
N GLN A 191 73.92 -50.85 1.56
CA GLN A 191 74.80 -51.71 2.34
C GLN A 191 75.09 -53.01 1.59
N GLY A 192 74.08 -53.65 1.00
CA GLY A 192 74.26 -54.81 0.12
C GLY A 192 75.18 -54.50 -1.07
N LYS A 193 74.98 -53.35 -1.75
CA LYS A 193 75.89 -52.90 -2.82
C LYS A 193 77.32 -52.64 -2.33
N VAL A 194 77.52 -52.16 -1.11
CA VAL A 194 78.85 -51.97 -0.51
C VAL A 194 79.50 -53.32 -0.20
N GLU A 195 78.73 -54.29 0.29
CA GLU A 195 79.17 -55.67 0.50
C GLU A 195 79.54 -56.31 -0.84
N GLU A 196 78.68 -56.22 -1.86
CA GLU A 196 78.97 -56.63 -3.25
C GLU A 196 80.23 -55.95 -3.79
N LEU A 197 80.38 -54.63 -3.69
CA LEU A 197 81.60 -53.93 -4.12
C LEU A 197 82.84 -54.34 -3.31
N SER A 198 82.68 -54.71 -2.04
CA SER A 198 83.77 -55.23 -1.21
C SER A 198 84.14 -56.67 -1.58
N GLU A 199 83.16 -57.48 -1.98
CA GLU A 199 83.32 -58.83 -2.53
C GLU A 199 83.93 -58.77 -3.92
N GLU A 200 83.48 -57.87 -4.79
CA GLU A 200 84.07 -57.58 -6.09
C GLU A 200 85.50 -57.08 -5.93
N ARG A 201 85.80 -56.17 -5.00
CA ARG A 201 87.18 -55.76 -4.69
C ARG A 201 88.03 -56.91 -4.11
N SER A 202 87.41 -57.84 -3.39
CA SER A 202 88.04 -59.08 -2.90
C SER A 202 88.32 -60.09 -4.03
N LEU A 203 87.39 -60.24 -4.98
CA LEU A 203 87.46 -61.12 -6.14
C LEU A 203 88.35 -60.54 -7.26
N GLN A 204 88.42 -59.22 -7.38
CA GLN A 204 89.27 -58.46 -8.31
C GLN A 204 90.76 -58.51 -7.91
N ASN A 205 91.06 -58.91 -6.67
CA ASN A 205 92.43 -59.23 -6.26
C ASN A 205 92.89 -60.64 -6.67
N PHE A 206 92.03 -61.50 -7.24
CA PHE A 206 92.35 -62.90 -7.54
C PHE A 206 92.23 -63.34 -9.00
N ASN A 207 91.62 -62.56 -9.91
CA ASN A 207 91.54 -62.94 -11.33
C ASN A 207 91.96 -61.80 -12.28
N THR A 208 93.26 -61.69 -12.54
CA THR A 208 93.76 -61.15 -13.80
C THR A 208 93.63 -62.21 -14.89
N THR A 209 93.06 -61.81 -16.04
CA THR A 209 92.90 -62.55 -17.31
C THR A 209 91.87 -63.68 -17.36
N SER A 210 90.72 -63.41 -18.01
CA SER A 210 90.22 -64.12 -19.21
C SER A 210 88.75 -63.75 -19.46
N THR A 211 88.44 -63.08 -20.58
CA THR A 211 87.32 -63.39 -21.53
C THR A 211 87.22 -62.31 -22.61
N SER A 212 88.16 -62.37 -23.55
CA SER A 212 88.29 -61.54 -24.75
C SER A 212 87.39 -62.03 -25.92
N LEU A 213 86.19 -62.57 -25.65
CA LEU A 213 85.27 -63.07 -26.69
C LEU A 213 83.77 -62.86 -26.39
N LEU A 214 83.38 -62.51 -25.16
CA LEU A 214 81.97 -62.22 -24.82
C LEU A 214 81.58 -60.75 -25.09
N SER A 215 82.55 -59.82 -25.05
CA SER A 215 82.35 -58.41 -25.40
C SER A 215 82.26 -58.15 -26.91
N GLU A 216 82.71 -59.07 -27.78
CA GLU A 216 82.62 -58.91 -29.24
C GLU A 216 81.27 -59.41 -29.82
N ILE A 217 80.58 -60.35 -29.14
CA ILE A 217 79.30 -60.89 -29.60
C ILE A 217 78.12 -60.01 -29.14
N GLU A 218 78.18 -59.44 -27.94
CA GLU A 218 77.17 -58.47 -27.46
C GLU A 218 77.21 -57.16 -28.26
N GLN A 219 78.39 -56.68 -28.68
CA GLN A 219 78.49 -55.48 -29.52
C GLN A 219 78.05 -55.68 -30.98
N SER A 220 77.90 -56.92 -31.47
CA SER A 220 77.39 -57.21 -32.82
C SER A 220 75.87 -57.38 -32.86
N MET A 221 75.22 -57.80 -31.77
CA MET A 221 73.75 -57.88 -31.69
C MET A 221 73.13 -56.54 -31.30
N GLU A 222 73.77 -55.78 -30.40
CA GLU A 222 73.31 -54.45 -29.98
C GLU A 222 73.48 -53.41 -31.11
N ALA A 223 74.46 -53.61 -32.01
CA ALA A 223 74.60 -52.78 -33.22
C ALA A 223 73.54 -53.07 -34.29
N GLU A 224 73.00 -54.30 -34.37
CA GLU A 224 71.98 -54.71 -35.36
C GLU A 224 70.56 -54.32 -34.90
N GLU A 225 70.27 -54.38 -33.60
CA GLU A 225 69.03 -53.86 -33.00
C GLU A 225 68.98 -52.32 -33.04
N LEU A 226 70.08 -51.63 -32.74
CA LEU A 226 70.16 -50.17 -32.91
C LEU A 226 70.10 -49.75 -34.38
N GLU A 227 70.56 -50.60 -35.33
CA GLU A 227 70.34 -50.33 -36.76
C GLU A 227 68.90 -50.50 -37.18
N GLN A 228 68.18 -51.51 -36.67
CA GLN A 228 66.75 -51.68 -36.92
C GLN A 228 65.90 -50.58 -36.28
N GLU A 229 66.19 -50.16 -35.05
CA GLU A 229 65.51 -49.03 -34.41
C GLU A 229 65.81 -47.71 -35.12
N ARG A 230 67.07 -47.50 -35.57
CA ARG A 230 67.44 -46.33 -36.38
C ARG A 230 66.74 -46.33 -37.73
N GLU A 231 66.62 -47.47 -38.40
CA GLU A 231 65.92 -47.58 -39.69
C GLU A 231 64.40 -47.40 -39.52
N GLN A 232 63.83 -47.87 -38.40
CA GLN A 232 62.41 -47.70 -38.08
C GLN A 232 62.05 -46.27 -37.67
N LEU A 233 62.90 -45.60 -36.88
CA LEU A 233 62.80 -44.16 -36.62
C LEU A 233 62.96 -43.34 -37.92
N ARG A 234 63.82 -43.79 -38.86
CA ARG A 234 64.01 -43.14 -40.15
C ARG A 234 62.79 -43.29 -41.07
N LEU A 235 62.12 -44.45 -41.05
CA LEU A 235 60.83 -44.67 -41.72
C LEU A 235 59.72 -43.79 -41.12
N GLN A 236 59.60 -43.72 -39.80
CA GLN A 236 58.62 -42.86 -39.12
C GLN A 236 58.88 -41.36 -39.39
N LEU A 237 60.13 -40.94 -39.44
CA LEU A 237 60.50 -39.56 -39.77
C LEU A 237 60.18 -39.22 -41.23
N TRP A 238 60.36 -40.18 -42.15
CA TRP A 238 59.96 -40.02 -43.55
C TRP A 238 58.45 -39.97 -43.70
N GLU A 239 57.68 -40.82 -43.01
CA GLU A 239 56.22 -40.75 -42.97
C GLU A 239 55.73 -39.40 -42.44
N ALA A 240 56.32 -38.90 -41.35
CA ALA A 240 56.01 -37.59 -40.79
C ALA A 240 56.36 -36.46 -41.79
N TYR A 241 57.50 -36.55 -42.48
CA TYR A 241 57.88 -35.59 -43.51
C TYR A 241 56.90 -35.59 -44.68
N CYS A 242 56.51 -36.76 -45.19
CA CYS A 242 55.52 -36.91 -46.26
C CYS A 242 54.13 -36.39 -45.84
N GLN A 243 53.70 -36.65 -44.60
CA GLN A 243 52.43 -36.15 -44.07
C GLN A 243 52.44 -34.61 -43.94
N VAL A 244 53.53 -34.03 -43.44
CA VAL A 244 53.67 -32.56 -43.36
C VAL A 244 53.72 -31.95 -44.75
N ARG A 245 54.41 -32.57 -45.72
CA ARG A 245 54.43 -32.08 -47.11
C ARG A 245 53.07 -32.18 -47.78
N TYR A 246 52.34 -33.27 -47.53
CA TYR A 246 50.96 -33.43 -47.98
C TYR A 246 50.05 -32.34 -47.40
N LEU A 247 50.13 -32.07 -46.10
CA LEU A 247 49.36 -30.99 -45.45
C LEU A 247 49.74 -29.60 -45.99
N CYS A 248 51.03 -29.32 -46.24
CA CYS A 248 51.47 -28.09 -46.89
C CYS A 248 50.95 -27.97 -48.33
N SER A 249 50.86 -29.07 -49.08
CA SER A 249 50.26 -29.06 -50.43
C SER A 249 48.75 -28.90 -50.40
N HIS A 250 48.08 -29.45 -49.39
CA HIS A 250 46.64 -29.35 -49.20
C HIS A 250 46.22 -27.93 -48.74
N LEU A 251 47.03 -27.30 -47.89
CA LEU A 251 46.85 -25.91 -47.48
C LEU A 251 47.25 -24.91 -48.58
N ARG A 252 48.23 -25.24 -49.43
CA ARG A 252 48.58 -24.45 -50.63
C ARG A 252 47.55 -24.59 -51.76
N GLY A 253 46.80 -25.70 -51.78
CA GLY A 253 45.80 -26.02 -52.80
C GLY A 253 44.38 -25.52 -52.50
N ASN A 254 44.16 -24.83 -51.37
CA ASN A 254 42.84 -24.34 -50.96
C ASN A 254 42.65 -22.81 -51.09
N ASP A 255 43.53 -22.12 -51.82
CA ASP A 255 43.31 -20.75 -52.29
C ASP A 255 43.00 -20.76 -53.80
N SER A 256 41.78 -21.17 -54.16
CA SER A 256 41.23 -20.89 -55.50
C SER A 256 40.55 -19.52 -55.51
N ALA A 257 41.36 -18.46 -55.49
CA ALA A 257 40.99 -17.16 -56.01
C ALA A 257 42.27 -16.33 -56.23
N ASP A 258 42.70 -16.30 -57.49
CA ASP A 258 43.28 -15.16 -58.19
C ASP A 258 44.09 -14.13 -57.40
N SER A 259 45.38 -13.99 -57.76
CA SER A 259 45.88 -12.77 -58.43
C SER A 259 47.33 -12.43 -58.07
N ALA A 260 48.18 -12.59 -59.08
CA ALA A 260 49.17 -11.63 -59.55
C ALA A 260 50.49 -11.34 -58.79
N VAL A 261 51.58 -11.49 -59.59
CA VAL A 261 52.77 -10.61 -59.67
C VAL A 261 53.89 -10.92 -58.66
N SER A 262 54.91 -11.69 -59.09
CA SER A 262 56.27 -11.23 -59.49
C SER A 262 57.17 -11.04 -58.26
N THR A 263 58.43 -11.46 -58.15
CA THR A 263 59.48 -11.86 -59.09
C THR A 263 60.64 -12.42 -58.25
N ASP A 264 61.41 -13.33 -58.85
CA ASP A 264 62.88 -13.45 -58.71
C ASP A 264 63.50 -14.06 -57.44
N SER A 265 63.93 -15.33 -57.57
CA SER A 265 65.16 -15.98 -57.05
C SER A 265 64.88 -17.49 -57.00
N SER A 266 64.99 -18.22 -58.11
CA SER A 266 66.21 -18.88 -58.63
C SER A 266 66.42 -20.30 -58.10
N MET A 267 66.44 -21.24 -59.06
CA MET A 267 67.03 -22.59 -59.02
C MET A 267 66.30 -23.68 -58.21
N ASP A 268 65.35 -24.30 -58.92
CA ASP A 268 65.30 -25.74 -59.22
C ASP A 268 66.39 -26.63 -58.58
N GLU A 269 65.95 -27.61 -57.81
CA GLU A 269 66.15 -29.02 -58.16
C GLU A 269 65.13 -29.85 -57.37
N SER A 270 64.13 -30.32 -58.11
CA SER A 270 63.25 -31.39 -57.66
C SER A 270 64.07 -32.67 -57.59
N SER A 271 64.55 -33.06 -56.41
CA SER A 271 64.95 -34.45 -56.18
C SER A 271 63.80 -35.20 -55.52
N GLU A 272 63.24 -36.12 -56.29
CA GLU A 272 62.37 -37.19 -55.83
C GLU A 272 63.03 -37.94 -54.66
N THR A 273 62.65 -37.65 -53.42
CA THR A 273 63.00 -38.51 -52.28
C THR A 273 62.00 -39.65 -52.21
N SER A 274 62.07 -40.58 -53.15
CA SER A 274 61.27 -41.82 -53.18
C SER A 274 61.86 -42.92 -52.27
N SER A 275 62.68 -42.54 -51.27
CA SER A 275 63.25 -43.45 -50.27
C SER A 275 63.62 -42.71 -48.97
N ALA A 276 63.46 -43.38 -47.83
CA ALA A 276 63.79 -42.87 -46.49
C ALA A 276 65.29 -42.59 -46.27
N LYS A 277 66.16 -42.98 -47.22
CA LYS A 277 67.61 -42.78 -47.11
C LYS A 277 68.07 -41.35 -47.44
N ASP A 278 67.27 -40.55 -48.15
CA ASP A 278 67.72 -39.24 -48.67
C ASP A 278 66.94 -38.03 -48.14
N VAL A 279 66.53 -38.03 -46.86
CA VAL A 279 65.98 -36.82 -46.22
C VAL A 279 67.13 -35.95 -45.70
N PRO A 280 67.39 -34.76 -46.26
CA PRO A 280 68.43 -33.88 -45.76
C PRO A 280 68.12 -33.42 -44.33
N ALA A 281 69.15 -33.35 -43.49
CA ALA A 281 69.01 -32.87 -42.12
C ALA A 281 68.45 -31.44 -42.12
N GLY A 282 67.26 -31.25 -41.55
CA GLY A 282 66.57 -29.95 -41.50
C GLY A 282 65.37 -29.80 -42.43
N SER A 283 65.14 -30.69 -43.40
CA SER A 283 64.00 -30.59 -44.33
C SER A 283 62.64 -30.73 -43.64
N LEU A 284 62.52 -31.59 -42.62
CA LEU A 284 61.31 -31.68 -41.79
C LEU A 284 61.05 -30.39 -41.00
N ARG A 285 62.11 -29.76 -40.49
CA ARG A 285 62.02 -28.47 -39.77
C ARG A 285 61.56 -27.36 -40.71
N ALA A 286 62.08 -27.32 -41.94
CA ALA A 286 61.65 -26.37 -42.97
C ALA A 286 60.18 -26.58 -43.36
N ALA A 287 59.76 -27.83 -43.60
CA ALA A 287 58.38 -28.18 -43.94
C ALA A 287 57.40 -27.85 -42.80
N LEU A 288 57.78 -28.07 -41.54
CA LEU A 288 56.97 -27.69 -40.37
C LEU A 288 56.88 -26.17 -40.18
N SER A 289 57.96 -25.43 -40.43
CA SER A 289 57.90 -23.95 -40.41
C SER A 289 57.02 -23.39 -41.54
N GLU A 290 56.99 -24.05 -42.69
CA GLU A 290 56.10 -23.68 -43.80
C GLU A 290 54.64 -24.03 -43.49
N LEU A 291 54.36 -25.18 -42.88
CA LEU A 291 53.03 -25.55 -42.38
C LEU A 291 52.52 -24.50 -41.38
N LYS A 292 53.37 -24.07 -40.44
CA LYS A 292 53.02 -23.04 -39.47
C LYS A 292 52.66 -21.70 -40.13
N ARG A 293 53.38 -21.30 -41.18
CA ARG A 293 53.08 -20.10 -41.96
C ARG A 293 51.75 -20.23 -42.72
N LEU A 294 51.48 -21.38 -43.33
CA LEU A 294 50.25 -21.63 -44.08
C LEU A 294 49.01 -21.66 -43.15
N ILE A 295 49.12 -22.27 -41.96
CA ILE A 295 48.06 -22.25 -40.95
C ILE A 295 47.77 -20.83 -40.46
N GLN A 296 48.82 -20.02 -40.24
CA GLN A 296 48.64 -18.62 -39.82
C GLN A 296 47.92 -17.79 -40.90
N ASN A 297 48.24 -18.01 -42.18
CA ASN A 297 47.54 -17.34 -43.29
C ASN A 297 46.06 -17.73 -43.39
N VAL A 298 45.72 -19.00 -43.15
CA VAL A 298 44.31 -19.46 -43.14
C VAL A 298 43.54 -18.86 -41.96
N LEU A 299 44.18 -18.70 -40.80
CA LEU A 299 43.57 -18.06 -39.63
C LEU A 299 43.32 -16.57 -39.86
N ASP A 300 44.29 -15.85 -40.43
CA ASP A 300 44.13 -14.42 -40.73
C ASP A 300 43.07 -14.20 -41.84
N GLY A 301 42.95 -15.13 -42.80
CA GLY A 301 41.87 -15.15 -43.79
C GLY A 301 40.49 -15.44 -43.19
N ALA A 302 40.40 -16.33 -42.20
CA ALA A 302 39.17 -16.61 -41.47
C ALA A 302 38.68 -15.39 -40.66
N ASP A 303 39.59 -14.64 -40.05
CA ASP A 303 39.23 -13.40 -39.33
C ASP A 303 38.71 -12.30 -40.29
N SER A 304 39.26 -12.22 -41.50
CA SER A 304 38.76 -11.29 -42.53
C SER A 304 37.37 -11.65 -43.08
N THR A 305 37.06 -12.95 -43.20
CA THR A 305 35.73 -13.42 -43.64
C THR A 305 34.70 -13.34 -42.53
N VAL A 306 35.08 -13.60 -41.28
CA VAL A 306 34.22 -13.45 -40.08
C VAL A 306 33.87 -11.99 -39.82
N THR A 307 34.80 -11.06 -40.06
CA THR A 307 34.52 -9.62 -39.96
C THR A 307 33.58 -9.14 -41.06
N LEU A 308 33.76 -9.61 -42.31
CA LEU A 308 32.84 -9.30 -43.42
C LEU A 308 31.42 -9.84 -43.16
N LEU A 309 31.30 -11.11 -42.75
CA LEU A 309 30.02 -11.73 -42.40
C LEU A 309 29.36 -11.10 -41.18
N SER A 310 30.14 -10.57 -40.22
CA SER A 310 29.60 -9.81 -39.09
C SER A 310 28.97 -8.50 -39.55
N VAL A 311 29.62 -7.78 -40.48
CA VAL A 311 29.06 -6.56 -41.08
C VAL A 311 27.78 -6.88 -41.87
N GLU A 312 27.78 -7.93 -42.69
CA GLU A 312 26.58 -8.37 -43.41
C GLU A 312 25.45 -8.84 -42.47
N MET A 313 25.77 -9.50 -41.35
CA MET A 313 24.77 -9.84 -40.34
C MET A 313 24.18 -8.61 -39.65
N THR A 314 24.98 -7.54 -39.45
CA THR A 314 24.44 -6.29 -38.90
C THR A 314 23.52 -5.58 -39.88
N THR A 315 23.87 -5.53 -41.18
CA THR A 315 23.01 -4.90 -42.20
C THR A 315 21.72 -5.69 -42.42
N LEU A 316 21.78 -7.03 -42.44
CA LEU A 316 20.58 -7.88 -42.54
C LEU A 316 19.69 -7.80 -41.29
N LYS A 317 20.27 -7.62 -40.10
CA LYS A 317 19.49 -7.35 -38.88
C LYS A 317 18.75 -6.02 -38.98
N GLU A 318 19.40 -4.97 -39.47
CA GLU A 318 18.76 -3.67 -39.68
C GLU A 318 17.65 -3.72 -40.74
N GLU A 319 17.85 -4.45 -41.85
CA GLU A 319 16.80 -4.65 -42.86
C GLU A 319 15.63 -5.48 -42.32
N ARG A 320 15.90 -6.55 -41.56
CA ARG A 320 14.85 -7.34 -40.91
C ARG A 320 14.05 -6.50 -39.94
N ASP A 321 14.69 -5.66 -39.13
CA ASP A 321 13.99 -4.81 -38.16
C ASP A 321 13.16 -3.72 -38.86
N ARG A 322 13.64 -3.18 -39.99
CA ARG A 322 12.83 -2.32 -40.89
C ARG A 322 11.63 -3.05 -41.48
N LEU A 323 11.81 -4.26 -42.00
CA LEU A 323 10.73 -5.07 -42.56
C LEU A 323 9.72 -5.49 -41.49
N ARG A 324 10.17 -5.75 -40.26
CA ARG A 324 9.31 -6.06 -39.12
C ARG A 324 8.46 -4.85 -38.74
N GLY A 325 9.05 -3.66 -38.65
CA GLY A 325 8.29 -2.42 -38.45
C GLY A 325 7.27 -2.19 -39.55
N ALA A 326 7.67 -2.36 -40.82
CA ALA A 326 6.74 -2.24 -41.95
C ALA A 326 5.64 -3.31 -41.95
N ALA A 327 5.93 -4.54 -41.47
CA ALA A 327 4.94 -5.61 -41.34
C ALA A 327 3.97 -5.35 -40.18
N GLU A 328 4.45 -4.82 -39.06
CA GLU A 328 3.60 -4.42 -37.92
C GLU A 328 2.69 -3.25 -38.31
N ASP A 329 3.18 -2.27 -39.07
CA ASP A 329 2.36 -1.19 -39.65
C ASP A 329 1.32 -1.73 -40.64
N LYS A 330 1.70 -2.73 -41.45
CA LYS A 330 0.79 -3.36 -42.42
C LYS A 330 -0.28 -4.21 -41.73
N GLU A 331 0.07 -4.97 -40.68
CA GLU A 331 -0.90 -5.69 -39.85
C GLU A 331 -1.84 -4.72 -39.13
N MET A 332 -1.35 -3.59 -38.62
CA MET A 332 -2.19 -2.57 -37.99
C MET A 332 -3.16 -1.96 -39.02
N SER A 333 -2.69 -1.71 -40.24
CA SER A 333 -3.51 -1.26 -41.37
C SER A 333 -4.54 -2.32 -41.82
N ASP A 334 -4.16 -3.59 -41.87
CA ASP A 334 -5.05 -4.69 -42.27
C ASP A 334 -6.11 -4.98 -41.19
N ARG A 335 -5.77 -4.87 -39.91
CA ARG A 335 -6.74 -4.95 -38.80
C ARG A 335 -7.74 -3.79 -38.85
N LEU A 336 -7.29 -2.58 -39.17
CA LEU A 336 -8.17 -1.43 -39.40
C LEU A 336 -9.10 -1.67 -40.60
N LEU A 337 -8.58 -2.23 -41.71
CA LEU A 337 -9.38 -2.55 -42.90
C LEU A 337 -10.35 -3.71 -42.68
N GLN A 338 -9.98 -4.72 -41.88
CA GLN A 338 -10.88 -5.80 -41.51
C GLN A 338 -12.01 -5.30 -40.60
N ALA A 339 -11.69 -4.43 -39.64
CA ALA A 339 -12.72 -3.77 -38.82
C ALA A 339 -13.69 -2.91 -39.66
N ILE A 340 -13.20 -2.30 -40.75
CA ILE A 340 -14.06 -1.60 -41.73
C ILE A 340 -14.92 -2.59 -42.53
N ARG A 341 -14.36 -3.72 -42.99
CA ARG A 341 -15.08 -4.74 -43.75
C ARG A 341 -16.14 -5.47 -42.93
N ASP A 342 -15.83 -5.87 -41.71
CA ASP A 342 -16.78 -6.54 -40.81
C ASP A 342 -17.96 -5.62 -40.47
N ARG A 343 -17.68 -4.31 -40.34
CA ARG A 343 -18.72 -3.28 -40.21
C ARG A 343 -19.59 -3.19 -41.47
N ASP A 344 -19.00 -3.25 -42.66
CA ASP A 344 -19.71 -3.05 -43.92
C ASP A 344 -20.50 -4.30 -44.37
N GLU A 345 -20.05 -5.52 -44.03
CA GLU A 345 -20.77 -6.74 -44.39
C GLU A 345 -21.93 -7.05 -43.42
N ALA A 346 -21.81 -6.61 -42.16
CA ALA A 346 -22.95 -6.55 -41.25
C ALA A 346 -24.09 -5.65 -41.77
N ILE A 347 -23.84 -4.79 -42.77
CA ILE A 347 -24.82 -3.88 -43.39
C ILE A 347 -25.48 -4.48 -44.66
N ALA A 348 -24.95 -5.57 -45.26
CA ALA A 348 -25.47 -6.15 -46.52
C ALA A 348 -25.98 -7.60 -46.43
N LYS A 349 -25.82 -8.26 -45.28
CA LYS A 349 -26.80 -9.23 -44.79
C LYS A 349 -27.92 -8.49 -44.09
#